data_AF-A0A2V4W0F9-F1
#
_entry.id   AF-A0A2V4W0F9-F1
#
_cell.length_a   1.000
_cell.length_b   1.000
_cell.length_c   1.000
_cell.angle_alpha   90.00
_cell.angle_beta   90.00
_cell.angle_gamma   90.00
#
_symmetry.space_group_name_H-M   'P 1'
#
loop_
_entity.id
_entity.type
_entity.pdbx_description
1 polymer ?
#
loop_
_entity_poly.entity_id
_entity_poly.type
_entity_poly.pdbx_seq_one_letter_code
_entity_poly.pdbx_strand_id
1 'polypeptide(L)' 'MTLKERTQKVIDDYGIKKSFIAKKLGISNSLFSLFINGKQPLQKAEILKLEDLISIYKH' A
#
# COMPACT_ATOMS: atom_id res chain seq x y z
N MET A 1 14.12 0.02 5.07
CA MET A 1 13.10 -0.20 4.03
C MET A 1 11.91 0.72 4.30
N THR A 2 11.46 1.48 3.31
CA THR A 2 10.35 2.44 3.41
C THR A 2 8.99 1.74 3.39
N LEU A 3 7.90 2.44 3.76
CA LEU A 3 6.54 1.91 3.65
C LEU A 3 6.19 1.51 2.20
N LYS A 4 6.62 2.32 1.23
CA LYS A 4 6.46 2.05 -0.19
C LYS A 4 7.15 0.74 -0.58
N GLU A 5 8.43 0.59 -0.23
CA GLU A 5 9.21 -0.60 -0.56
C GLU A 5 8.61 -1.89 0.04
N ARG A 6 8.18 -1.81 1.31
CA ARG A 6 7.48 -2.94 1.97
C ARG A 6 6.18 -3.28 1.23
N THR A 7 5.40 -2.26 0.84
CA THR A 7 4.14 -2.46 0.11
C THR A 7 4.38 -3.07 -1.27
N GLN A 8 5.41 -2.62 -1.99
CA GLN A 8 5.77 -3.15 -3.29
C GLN A 8 6.22 -4.61 -3.18
N LYS A 9 7.03 -4.94 -2.17
CA LYS A 9 7.41 -6.33 -1.88
C LYS A 9 6.19 -7.23 -1.63
N VAL A 10 5.21 -6.77 -0.83
CA VAL A 10 3.98 -7.56 -0.61
C VAL A 10 3.18 -7.76 -1.90
N ILE A 11 3.13 -6.77 -2.79
CA ILE A 11 2.48 -6.89 -4.09
C ILE A 11 3.17 -7.97 -4.94
N ASP A 12 4.50 -7.93 -4.98
CA ASP A 12 5.30 -8.79 -5.85
C ASP A 12 5.37 -10.24 -5.31
N ASP A 13 5.59 -10.40 -4.00
CA ASP A 13 5.75 -11.71 -3.35
C ASP A 13 4.43 -12.50 -3.24
N TYR A 14 3.32 -11.80 -3.01
CA TYR A 14 2.01 -12.42 -2.75
C TYR A 14 1.00 -12.22 -3.89
N GLY A 15 1.40 -11.58 -4.99
CA GLY A 15 0.54 -11.34 -6.15
C GLY A 15 -0.69 -10.46 -5.85
N ILE A 16 -0.61 -9.60 -4.84
CA ILE A 16 -1.76 -8.79 -4.41
C ILE A 16 -2.03 -7.68 -5.42
N LYS A 17 -3.28 -7.61 -5.90
CA LYS A 17 -3.69 -6.54 -6.81
C LYS A 17 -3.64 -5.18 -6.12
N LYS A 18 -2.98 -4.20 -6.75
CA LYS A 18 -2.95 -2.80 -6.29
C LYS A 18 -4.35 -2.22 -6.01
N SER A 19 -5.34 -2.61 -6.80
CA SER A 19 -6.74 -2.20 -6.62
C SER A 19 -7.40 -2.79 -5.37
N PHE A 20 -6.98 -3.99 -4.94
CA PHE A 20 -7.44 -4.57 -3.69
C PHE A 20 -6.92 -3.76 -2.49
N ILE A 21 -5.65 -3.38 -2.53
CA ILE A 21 -5.02 -2.56 -1.48
C ILE A 21 -5.72 -1.19 -1.41
N ALA A 22 -5.89 -0.51 -2.55
CA ALA A 22 -6.61 0.77 -2.60
C ALA A 22 -8.02 0.67 -1.99
N LYS A 23 -8.78 -0.39 -2.33
CA LYS A 23 -10.10 -0.65 -1.75
C LYS A 23 -10.05 -0.86 -0.24
N LYS A 24 -9.04 -1.58 0.28
CA LYS A 24 -8.86 -1.80 1.72
C LYS A 24 -8.50 -0.52 2.48
N LEU A 25 -7.73 0.37 1.86
CA LEU A 25 -7.39 1.67 2.44
C LEU A 25 -8.58 2.66 2.39
N GLY A 26 -9.53 2.43 1.47
CA GLY A 26 -10.67 3.31 1.23
C GLY A 26 -10.34 4.49 0.30
N ILE A 27 -9.37 4.29 -0.61
CA ILE A 27 -8.85 5.32 -1.50
C ILE A 27 -9.02 4.91 -2.97
N SER A 28 -8.88 5.87 -3.88
CA SER A 28 -8.92 5.58 -5.32
C SER A 28 -7.67 4.83 -5.79
N ASN A 29 -7.80 4.03 -6.84
CA ASN A 29 -6.68 3.36 -7.49
C ASN A 29 -5.62 4.35 -7.98
N SER A 30 -6.05 5.53 -8.43
CA SER A 30 -5.18 6.61 -8.87
C SER A 30 -4.34 7.15 -7.72
N LEU A 31 -4.95 7.43 -6.55
CA LEU A 31 -4.24 7.88 -5.35
C LEU A 31 -3.18 6.86 -4.92
N PHE A 32 -3.56 5.58 -4.85
CA PHE A 32 -2.63 4.53 -4.49
C PHE A 32 -1.48 4.40 -5.50
N SER A 33 -1.77 4.55 -6.79
CA SER A 33 -0.75 4.54 -7.84
C SER A 33 0.22 5.72 -7.70
N LEU A 34 -0.26 6.92 -7.36
CA LEU A 34 0.60 8.07 -7.08
C LEU A 34 1.51 7.82 -5.88
N PHE A 35 0.99 7.18 -4.84
CA PHE A 35 1.78 6.77 -3.67
C PHE A 35 2.88 5.76 -4.02
N ILE A 36 2.55 4.67 -4.70
CA ILE A 36 3.56 3.66 -5.12
C ILE A 36 4.61 4.28 -6.04
N ASN A 37 4.22 5.22 -6.90
CA ASN A 37 5.16 5.94 -7.76
C ASN A 37 5.93 7.06 -7.05
N GLY A 38 5.68 7.32 -5.75
CA GLY A 38 6.35 8.36 -4.99
C GLY A 38 5.97 9.79 -5.36
N LYS A 39 4.88 9.97 -6.12
CA LYS A 39 4.39 11.28 -6.57
C LYS A 39 3.52 11.99 -5.54
N GLN A 40 2.84 11.22 -4.68
CA GLN A 40 1.97 11.78 -3.64
C GLN A 40 2.03 10.91 -2.37
N PRO A 41 2.29 11.49 -1.19
CA PRO A 41 2.24 10.74 0.07
C PRO A 41 0.80 10.40 0.46
N LEU A 42 0.65 9.32 1.24
CA LEU A 42 -0.60 9.00 1.92
C LEU A 42 -0.76 9.85 3.19
N GLN A 43 -1.99 10.08 3.59
CA GLN A 43 -2.34 10.70 4.86
C GLN A 43 -2.10 9.74 6.02
N LYS A 44 -1.95 10.29 7.24
CA LYS A 44 -1.68 9.51 8.46
C LYS A 44 -2.66 8.35 8.66
N ALA A 45 -3.96 8.56 8.41
CA ALA A 45 -4.97 7.51 8.55
C ALA A 45 -4.78 6.35 7.55
N GLU A 46 -4.40 6.66 6.31
CA GLU A 46 -4.16 5.69 5.25
C GLU A 46 -2.85 4.93 5.49
N ILE A 47 -1.83 5.61 6.01
CA ILE A 47 -0.55 5.02 6.44
C ILE A 47 -0.81 3.95 7.49
N LEU A 48 -1.57 4.26 8.54
CA LEU A 48 -1.86 3.30 9.62
C LEU A 48 -2.60 2.06 9.09
N LYS A 49 -3.59 2.25 8.22
CA LYS A 49 -4.30 1.13 7.56
C LYS A 49 -3.38 0.29 6.69
N LEU A 50 -2.47 0.95 5.97
CA LEU A 50 -1.52 0.26 5.10
C LEU A 50 -0.51 -0.54 5.93
N GLU A 51 0.00 0.03 7.04
CA GLU A 51 0.91 -0.66 7.95
C GLU A 51 0.27 -1.89 8.59
N ASP A 52 -0.98 -1.77 9.03
CA ASP A 52 -1.76 -2.90 9.54
C ASP A 52 -1.94 -3.98 8.46
N LEU A 53 -2.35 -3.59 7.25
CA LEU A 53 -2.54 -4.52 6.13
C LEU A 53 -1.25 -5.29 5.78
N ILE A 54 -0.12 -4.59 5.62
CA ILE A 54 1.14 -5.24 5.25
C ILE A 54 1.76 -6.04 6.40
N SER A 55 1.36 -5.78 7.66
CA SER A 55 1.86 -6.52 8.82
C SER A 55 1.46 -8.00 8.79
N ILE A 56 0.34 -8.32 8.14
CA ILE A 56 -0.17 -9.69 7.94
C ILE A 56 0.80 -10.54 7.10
N TYR A 57 1.59 -9.90 6.24
CA TYR A 57 2.47 -10.55 5.26
C TYR A 57 3.95 -10.56 5.69
N LYS A 58 4.23 -10.33 6.99
CA LYS A 58 5.59 -10.27 7.55
C LYS A 58 6.30 -11.63 7.73
N HIS A 59 5.80 -12.71 7.12
CA HIS A 59 6.39 -14.04 7.24
C HIS A 59 7.43 -14.32 6.16
#